data_AF-A0A972Y4M9-F1
#
_entry.id   AF-A0A972Y4M9-F1
#
_cell.length_a   1.000
_cell.length_b   1.000
_cell.length_c   1.000
_cell.angle_alpha   90.00
_cell.angle_beta   90.00
_cell.angle_gamma   90.00
#
_symmetry.space_group_name_H-M   'P 1'
#
loop_
_entity.id
_entity.type
_entity.pdbx_description
1 polymer ?
#
loop_
_entity_poly.entity_id
_entity_poly.type
_entity_poly.pdbx_seq_one_letter_code
_entity_poly.pdbx_strand_id
1 'polypeptide(L)' 'QSDMGVIEKSNIRRLTPRETFRLQGLKDEDINIVVSDSQAYKISGNAISVNVKQQLLCAIYKTKATKKVSLFDFM' A
#
# COMPACT_ATOMS: atom_id res chain seq x y z
N GLN A 1 12.21 -9.77 -13.77
CA GLN A 1 13.24 -8.87 -13.22
C GLN A 1 12.60 -8.04 -12.14
N SER A 2 12.91 -8.36 -10.90
CA SER A 2 12.47 -7.65 -9.70
C SER A 2 13.52 -6.60 -9.38
N ASP A 3 13.36 -5.38 -9.88
CA ASP A 3 14.29 -4.30 -9.54
C ASP A 3 13.76 -3.51 -8.36
N MET A 4 14.48 -3.68 -7.25
CA MET A 4 14.23 -3.10 -5.93
C MET A 4 14.90 -1.73 -5.83
N GLY A 5 14.54 -1.03 -4.74
CA GLY A 5 14.88 0.34 -4.44
C GLY A 5 16.34 0.75 -4.69
N VAL A 6 16.45 1.99 -5.17
CA VAL A 6 17.66 2.74 -5.47
C VAL A 6 18.61 2.77 -4.27
N ILE A 7 19.60 1.89 -4.25
CA ILE A 7 20.96 2.21 -3.80
C ILE A 7 21.89 1.41 -4.74
N GLU A 8 22.90 2.09 -5.29
CA GLU A 8 23.96 1.58 -6.19
C GLU A 8 23.72 1.71 -7.71
N LYS A 9 24.17 2.87 -8.25
CA LYS A 9 24.51 3.13 -9.69
C LYS A 9 23.36 3.30 -10.70
N SER A 10 22.32 4.08 -10.40
CA SER A 10 21.19 4.26 -11.34
C SER A 10 20.76 5.72 -11.54
N ASN A 11 20.47 6.07 -12.80
CA ASN A 11 19.93 7.36 -13.24
C ASN A 11 18.67 7.78 -12.44
N ILE A 12 18.57 9.07 -12.12
CA ILE A 12 17.43 9.65 -11.39
C ILE A 12 16.16 9.50 -12.24
N ARG A 13 15.17 8.74 -11.75
CA ARG A 13 13.85 8.58 -12.38
C ARG A 13 12.72 8.70 -11.37
N ARG A 14 11.51 8.97 -11.85
CA ARG A 14 10.28 8.93 -11.03
C ARG A 14 9.92 7.48 -10.68
N LEU A 15 9.32 7.30 -9.51
CA LEU A 15 8.68 6.04 -9.11
C LEU A 15 7.53 5.74 -10.07
N THR A 16 7.34 4.49 -10.45
CA THR A 16 6.19 4.00 -11.21
C THR A 16 4.95 3.89 -10.31
N PRO A 17 3.73 3.89 -10.87
CA PRO A 17 2.52 3.77 -10.05
C PRO A 17 2.48 2.47 -9.25
N ARG A 18 3.08 1.39 -9.76
CA ARG A 18 3.17 0.11 -9.04
C ARG A 18 4.11 0.20 -7.83
N GLU A 19 5.25 0.89 -7.98
CA GLU A 19 6.18 1.14 -6.88
C GLU A 19 5.54 2.02 -5.79
N THR A 20 4.69 2.99 -6.14
CA THR A 20 3.99 3.82 -5.14
C THR A 20 2.96 3.03 -4.33
N PHE A 21 2.25 2.08 -4.95
CA PHE A 21 1.37 1.17 -4.19
C PHE A 21 2.13 0.20 -3.30
N ARG A 22 3.30 -0.30 -3.73
CA ARG A 22 4.19 -1.07 -2.85
C ARG A 22 4.63 -0.27 -1.63
N LEU A 23 4.98 1.02 -1.81
CA LEU A 23 5.32 1.89 -0.69
C LEU A 23 4.18 2.05 0.32
N GLN A 24 2.92 1.96 -0.12
CA GLN A 24 1.77 2.00 0.78
C GLN A 24 1.56 0.68 1.57
N GLY A 25 2.30 -0.39 1.26
CA GLY A 25 2.20 -1.68 1.92
C GLY A 25 1.26 -2.68 1.23
N LEU A 26 0.92 -2.46 -0.03
CA LEU A 26 0.13 -3.40 -0.83
C LEU A 26 1.04 -4.50 -1.41
N LYS A 27 0.50 -5.73 -1.46
CA LYS A 27 1.15 -6.87 -2.13
C LYS A 27 0.95 -6.77 -3.64
N ASP A 28 1.91 -7.24 -4.41
CA ASP A 28 1.85 -7.16 -5.88
C ASP A 28 0.66 -7.87 -6.51
N GLU A 29 0.16 -8.92 -5.86
CA GLU A 29 -1.01 -9.70 -6.26
C GLU A 29 -2.30 -8.87 -6.18
N ASP A 30 -2.36 -7.93 -5.24
CA ASP A 30 -3.52 -7.08 -4.98
C ASP A 30 -3.49 -5.77 -5.81
N ILE A 31 -2.38 -5.50 -6.51
CA ILE A 31 -2.22 -4.28 -7.31
C ILE A 31 -2.78 -4.51 -8.71
N ASN A 32 -4.05 -4.19 -8.89
CA ASN A 32 -4.69 -4.09 -10.21
C ASN A 32 -4.93 -2.63 -10.59
N ILE A 33 -4.12 -2.10 -11.51
CA ILE A 33 -4.22 -0.70 -11.97
C ILE A 33 -5.11 -0.66 -13.21
N VAL A 34 -6.37 -0.25 -13.03
CA VAL A 34 -7.39 -0.15 -14.09
C VAL A 34 -7.54 1.26 -14.66
N VAL A 35 -6.82 2.24 -14.11
CA VAL A 35 -6.93 3.67 -14.41
C VAL A 35 -5.63 4.20 -15.03
N SER A 36 -5.66 5.42 -15.56
CA SER A 36 -4.47 6.09 -16.10
C SER A 36 -3.38 6.28 -15.03
N ASP A 37 -2.11 6.32 -15.44
CA ASP A 37 -0.98 6.53 -14.52
C ASP A 37 -1.14 7.77 -13.65
N SER A 38 -1.62 8.89 -14.22
CA SER A 38 -1.87 10.12 -13.46
C SER A 38 -2.93 9.93 -12.37
N GLN A 39 -3.97 9.13 -12.62
CA GLN A 39 -4.98 8.81 -11.62
C GLN A 39 -4.44 7.80 -10.59
N ALA A 40 -3.64 6.82 -11.00
CA ALA A 40 -3.01 5.86 -10.12
C ALA A 40 -2.07 6.54 -9.11
N TYR A 41 -1.29 7.54 -9.54
CA TYR A 41 -0.49 8.37 -8.63
C TYR A 41 -1.37 9.14 -7.65
N LYS A 42 -2.51 9.70 -8.08
CA LYS A 42 -3.45 10.40 -7.18
C LYS A 42 -4.06 9.44 -6.15
N ILE A 43 -4.47 8.25 -6.56
CA ILE A 43 -5.05 7.25 -5.66
C ILE A 43 -4.01 6.80 -4.64
N SER A 44 -2.81 6.42 -5.08
CA SER A 44 -1.73 5.99 -4.17
C SER A 44 -1.21 7.11 -3.28
N GLY A 45 -1.25 8.37 -3.73
CA GLY A 45 -0.83 9.54 -2.94
C GLY A 45 -1.86 10.00 -1.91
N ASN A 46 -3.15 9.87 -2.22
CA ASN A 46 -4.24 10.23 -1.29
C ASN A 46 -4.65 9.07 -0.37
N ALA A 47 -4.19 7.85 -0.66
CA ALA A 47 -4.47 6.68 0.16
C ALA A 47 -3.70 6.70 1.49
N ILE A 48 -4.26 6.00 2.49
CA ILE A 48 -3.58 5.70 3.74
C ILE A 48 -2.77 4.40 3.63
N SER A 49 -1.57 4.38 4.20
CA SER A 49 -0.75 3.16 4.24
C SER A 49 -1.44 2.04 5.01
N VAL A 50 -1.33 0.80 4.48
CA VAL A 50 -1.94 -0.42 5.03
C VAL A 50 -1.49 -0.64 6.48
N ASN A 51 -0.22 -0.37 6.80
CA ASN A 51 0.35 -0.55 8.13
C ASN A 51 -0.35 0.34 9.15
N VAL A 52 -0.56 1.62 8.81
CA VAL A 52 -1.22 2.60 9.69
C VAL A 52 -2.68 2.24 9.87
N LYS A 53 -3.38 1.89 8.78
CA LYS A 53 -4.77 1.42 8.83
C LYS A 53 -4.91 0.23 9.78
N GLN A 54 -4.03 -0.77 9.67
CA GLN A 54 -4.09 -1.96 10.52
C GLN A 54 -3.89 -1.62 12.01
N GLN A 55 -2.94 -0.74 12.34
CA GLN A 55 -2.71 -0.32 13.72
C GLN A 55 -3.88 0.50 14.28
N LEU A 56 -4.44 1.40 13.48
CA LEU A 56 -5.60 2.21 13.88
C LEU A 56 -6.83 1.33 14.15
N LEU A 57 -7.13 0.40 13.24
CA LEU A 57 -8.23 -0.55 13.43
C LEU A 57 -7.97 -1.41 14.66
N CYS A 58 -6.75 -1.93 14.83
CA CYS A 58 -6.39 -2.69 16.02
C CYS A 58 -6.61 -1.88 17.31
N ALA A 59 -6.23 -0.59 17.34
CA ALA A 59 -6.46 0.28 18.48
C ALA A 59 -7.95 0.50 18.77
N ILE A 60 -8.77 0.72 17.73
CA ILE A 60 -10.23 0.93 17.87
C ILE A 60 -10.94 -0.35 18.33
N TYR A 61 -10.58 -1.51 17.76
CA TYR A 61 -11.24 -2.79 18.06
C TYR A 61 -10.67 -3.49 19.30
N LYS A 62 -9.43 -3.19 19.75
CA LYS A 62 -8.89 -3.68 21.03
C LYS A 62 -9.76 -3.27 22.22
N THR A 63 -10.42 -2.11 22.13
CA THR A 63 -11.35 -1.62 23.15
C THR A 63 -12.68 -2.40 23.16
N LYS A 64 -13.00 -3.17 22.11
CA LYS A 64 -14.22 -3.97 21.94
C LYS A 64 -13.88 -5.47 21.80
N ALA A 65 -13.43 -6.10 22.88
CA ALA A 65 -13.41 -7.55 23.13
C ALA A 65 -13.08 -8.52 21.95
N THR A 66 -11.90 -9.13 22.04
CA THR A 66 -11.61 -10.56 21.76
C THR A 66 -12.31 -11.22 20.55
N LYS A 67 -11.89 -10.88 19.33
CA LYS A 67 -11.87 -11.83 18.19
C LYS A 67 -10.69 -11.49 17.30
N LYS A 68 -9.98 -12.51 16.80
CA LYS A 68 -9.05 -12.32 15.69
C LYS A 68 -9.89 -11.90 14.48
N VAL A 69 -9.99 -10.61 14.25
CA VAL A 69 -10.52 -10.06 13.01
C VAL A 69 -9.38 -9.99 12.02
N SER A 70 -9.54 -10.68 10.90
CA SER A 70 -8.59 -10.65 9.80
C SER A 70 -8.76 -9.31 9.07
N LEU A 71 -7.65 -8.73 8.58
CA LEU A 71 -7.70 -7.48 7.81
C LEU A 71 -8.58 -7.61 6.55
N PHE A 72 -8.75 -8.84 6.06
CA PHE A 72 -9.58 -9.21 4.92
C PHE A 72 -11.08 -9.28 5.25
N ASP A 73 -11.49 -9.27 6.52
CA ASP A 73 -12.91 -9.25 6.89
C ASP A 73 -13.57 -7.88 6.61
N PHE A 74 -12.76 -6.86 6.33
CA PHE A 74 -13.18 -5.47 6.13
C PHE A 74 -13.00 -4.97 4.69
N MET A 75 -12.53 -5.82 3.77
CA MET A 75 -12.36 -5.52 2.34
C MET A 75 -13.27 -6.41 1.52
#